data_AF-A0A1I2GI93-F1
#
_entry.id   AF-A0A1I2GI93-F1
#
_cell.length_a   1.000
_cell.length_b   1.000
_cell.length_c   1.000
_cell.angle_alpha   90.00
_cell.angle_beta   90.00
_cell.angle_gamma   90.00
#
_symmetry.space_group_name_H-M   'P 1'
#
loop_
_entity.id
_entity.type
_entity.pdbx_description
1 polymer ?
#
loop_
_entity_poly.entity_id
_entity_poly.type
_entity_poly.pdbx_seq_one_letter_code
_entity_poly.pdbx_strand_id
1 'polypeptide(L)'
;MTGEHRDTVGRRHLLYGGAAAALAGTGIAAYASSTSHSSAADVTPASAAGHPGYVDVVADFGAKGDGHTDDSAAFAAAYAYAEQRAAAGTGRTVIDVPPGVFRITKPHAFLDANKPTRQVNGLRFRGAGLRISDIVFDPPNAEDAYLCRNVDTWQNIAFEGLRFTSATPGASFFYSYSTGGAANYRFSDCEWMGEWEYGLALDGSNTNSEMRWEACRVGGAYRKAFLYSGLSLNSKNLEQQDQFLNYWFTDMNVTYEWGNFLEFPYGGSVTCRAGSYIITGRRPTPHPDYGFESAFFRFPRASHFDGAQRFHAEDIRFELRDPSVVVIDCAWNRGTVHFNDCDDTAHAFKDFSDDLRAHRYTIGANGPLVRYDSCQLVGAHQFRTAADAAPPVCVRYDMCRFGSHAPASFLALDAGRGRDFVRFTDCIPAGGA
;
A
#
# COMPACT_ATOMS: atom_id res chain seq x y z
N MET A 1 -67.47 -13.25 -31.96
CA MET A 1 -68.07 -14.58 -31.76
C MET A 1 -67.00 -15.46 -31.13
N THR A 2 -67.33 -16.07 -29.99
CA THR A 2 -66.89 -17.39 -29.48
C THR A 2 -65.47 -17.85 -29.85
N GLY A 3 -64.57 -18.18 -28.94
CA GLY A 3 -64.76 -18.95 -27.71
C GLY A 3 -63.61 -19.95 -27.58
N GLU A 4 -63.32 -20.33 -26.34
CA GLU A 4 -62.26 -21.19 -25.82
C GLU A 4 -62.15 -22.59 -26.47
N HIS A 5 -60.98 -23.25 -26.34
CA HIS A 5 -60.89 -24.47 -25.51
C HIS A 5 -59.45 -24.94 -25.22
N ARG A 6 -59.33 -25.49 -24.01
CA ARG A 6 -58.17 -26.06 -23.30
C ARG A 6 -57.85 -27.52 -23.67
N ASP A 7 -56.78 -27.99 -23.00
CA ASP A 7 -56.50 -29.37 -22.49
C ASP A 7 -55.55 -30.21 -23.37
N THR A 8 -54.58 -30.99 -22.85
CA THR A 8 -54.51 -31.71 -21.57
C THR A 8 -53.07 -32.15 -21.19
N VAL A 9 -52.92 -32.48 -19.91
CA VAL A 9 -51.76 -33.03 -19.18
C VAL A 9 -51.54 -34.53 -19.45
N GLY A 10 -50.28 -34.99 -19.35
CA GLY A 10 -49.92 -36.41 -19.20
C GLY A 10 -48.78 -36.62 -18.19
N ARG A 11 -49.12 -37.15 -17.01
CA ARG A 11 -48.22 -37.66 -15.94
C ARG A 11 -47.74 -39.09 -16.25
N ARG A 12 -46.52 -39.45 -15.83
CA ARG A 12 -46.21 -40.80 -15.29
C ARG A 12 -45.07 -40.73 -14.26
N HIS A 13 -45.41 -41.13 -13.04
CA HIS A 13 -44.52 -41.56 -11.94
C HIS A 13 -44.07 -43.01 -12.16
N LEU A 14 -42.92 -43.39 -11.59
CA LEU A 14 -42.78 -44.64 -10.82
C LEU A 14 -41.55 -44.61 -9.90
N LEU A 15 -41.84 -44.85 -8.62
CA LEU A 15 -40.97 -45.12 -7.46
C LEU A 15 -40.73 -46.63 -7.32
N TYR A 16 -39.64 -47.03 -6.67
CA TYR A 16 -39.49 -48.18 -5.72
C TYR A 16 -38.10 -47.95 -5.05
N GLY A 17 -37.88 -47.78 -3.74
CA GLY A 17 -38.49 -48.34 -2.53
C GLY A 17 -37.88 -49.72 -2.25
N GLY A 18 -37.25 -50.09 -1.13
CA GLY A 18 -37.01 -49.50 0.19
C GLY A 18 -36.66 -50.62 1.20
N ALA A 19 -36.37 -50.21 2.45
CA ALA A 19 -36.25 -50.98 3.72
C ALA A 19 -34.89 -51.63 4.06
N ALA A 20 -34.44 -51.75 5.32
CA ALA A 20 -34.64 -51.08 6.62
C ALA A 20 -33.81 -51.90 7.64
N ALA A 21 -33.10 -51.25 8.59
CA ALA A 21 -32.87 -51.81 9.93
C ALA A 21 -32.28 -50.73 10.86
N ALA A 22 -32.89 -50.60 12.03
CA ALA A 22 -32.59 -49.64 13.09
C ALA A 22 -31.54 -50.18 14.08
N LEU A 23 -30.85 -49.28 14.79
CA LEU A 23 -30.58 -49.42 16.22
C LEU A 23 -30.23 -48.06 16.85
N ALA A 24 -30.73 -47.90 18.07
CA ALA A 24 -30.85 -46.66 18.83
C ALA A 24 -29.54 -46.19 19.46
N GLY A 25 -29.44 -44.87 19.69
CA GLY A 25 -28.40 -44.25 20.51
C GLY A 25 -28.74 -42.78 20.74
N THR A 26 -29.27 -42.51 21.93
CA THR A 26 -29.77 -41.24 22.45
C THR A 26 -28.74 -40.09 22.44
N GLY A 27 -29.16 -38.90 22.00
CA GLY A 27 -28.40 -37.66 22.16
C GLY A 27 -29.12 -36.46 21.55
N ILE A 28 -30.18 -35.99 22.22
CA ILE A 28 -30.81 -34.69 21.90
C ILE A 28 -29.82 -33.60 22.35
N ALA A 29 -29.08 -33.01 21.42
CA ALA A 29 -28.39 -31.75 21.64
C ALA A 29 -29.25 -30.63 21.06
N ALA A 30 -29.92 -29.91 21.95
CA ALA A 30 -30.61 -28.67 21.62
C ALA A 30 -29.58 -27.66 21.11
N TYR A 31 -29.69 -27.26 19.84
CA TYR A 31 -29.04 -26.06 19.33
C TYR A 31 -29.74 -24.84 19.94
N ALA A 32 -29.33 -24.47 21.14
CA ALA A 32 -29.62 -23.16 21.69
C ALA A 32 -28.67 -22.16 21.02
N SER A 33 -29.20 -21.40 20.08
CA SER A 33 -28.61 -20.15 19.64
C SER A 33 -28.67 -19.14 20.78
N SER A 34 -27.73 -19.21 21.72
CA SER A 34 -27.49 -18.13 22.66
C SER A 34 -26.50 -17.17 22.01
N THR A 35 -27.02 -16.06 21.49
CA THR A 35 -26.26 -14.82 21.31
C THR A 35 -25.89 -14.27 22.70
N SER A 36 -24.94 -14.92 23.37
CA SER A 36 -24.29 -14.37 24.54
C SER A 36 -23.19 -13.44 24.05
N HIS A 37 -23.47 -12.13 24.04
CA HIS A 37 -22.45 -11.10 24.18
C HIS A 37 -21.81 -11.28 25.56
N SER A 38 -20.95 -12.28 25.69
CA SER A 38 -20.06 -12.40 26.82
C SER A 38 -19.01 -11.32 26.65
N SER A 39 -19.06 -10.29 27.49
CA SER A 39 -17.97 -9.34 27.62
C SER A 39 -16.68 -10.13 27.84
N ALA A 40 -15.72 -9.99 26.92
CA ALA A 40 -14.42 -10.65 26.93
C ALA A 40 -13.48 -10.11 28.05
N ALA A 41 -14.03 -9.87 29.24
CA ALA A 41 -13.37 -9.10 30.28
C ALA A 41 -12.55 -9.92 31.28
N ASP A 42 -12.71 -11.26 31.35
CA ASP A 42 -12.09 -12.05 32.43
C ASP A 42 -11.52 -13.43 32.02
N VAL A 43 -11.45 -13.74 30.73
CA VAL A 43 -10.77 -14.98 30.29
C VAL A 43 -9.30 -14.66 30.05
N THR A 44 -8.43 -15.19 30.91
CA THR A 44 -6.99 -15.20 30.62
C THR A 44 -6.75 -16.17 29.46
N PRO A 45 -6.18 -15.71 28.33
CA PRO A 45 -5.88 -16.58 27.19
C PRO A 45 -5.02 -17.77 27.59
N ALA A 46 -5.28 -18.94 26.99
CA ALA A 46 -4.58 -20.18 27.32
C ALA A 46 -3.09 -20.07 26.98
N SER A 47 -2.74 -19.44 25.84
CA SER A 47 -1.35 -19.19 25.47
C SER A 47 -0.66 -18.18 26.40
N ALA A 48 -1.40 -17.19 26.92
CA ALA A 48 -0.87 -16.18 27.84
C ALA A 48 -0.49 -16.77 29.21
N ALA A 49 -1.09 -17.90 29.60
CA ALA A 49 -0.70 -18.65 30.79
C ALA A 49 0.68 -19.32 30.65
N GLY A 50 1.09 -19.69 29.43
CA GLY A 50 2.40 -20.29 29.14
C GLY A 50 3.47 -19.28 28.72
N HIS A 51 3.08 -18.19 28.05
CA HIS A 51 3.98 -17.15 27.56
C HIS A 51 3.35 -15.76 27.77
N PRO A 52 3.64 -15.08 28.90
CA PRO A 52 3.10 -13.76 29.18
C PRO A 52 3.41 -12.78 28.05
N GLY A 53 2.38 -12.20 27.45
CA GLY A 53 2.51 -11.23 26.35
C GLY A 53 2.37 -11.80 24.95
N TYR A 54 2.06 -13.08 24.80
CA TYR A 54 1.69 -13.69 23.52
C TYR A 54 0.22 -14.13 23.56
N VAL A 55 -0.46 -13.97 22.43
CA VAL A 55 -1.79 -14.53 22.19
C VAL A 55 -1.93 -15.01 20.76
N ASP A 56 -2.74 -16.04 20.54
CA ASP A 56 -2.99 -16.64 19.24
C ASP A 56 -4.46 -16.45 18.84
N VAL A 57 -4.70 -15.89 17.65
CA VAL A 57 -6.07 -15.59 17.18
C VAL A 57 -6.98 -16.82 17.06
N VAL A 58 -6.41 -18.00 16.82
CA VAL A 58 -7.14 -19.27 16.73
C VAL A 58 -7.31 -19.88 18.12
N ALA A 59 -6.22 -20.11 18.84
CA ALA A 59 -6.24 -20.86 20.09
C ALA A 59 -6.93 -20.12 21.23
N ASP A 60 -6.81 -18.79 21.27
CA ASP A 60 -7.35 -17.99 22.37
C ASP A 60 -8.65 -17.27 22.02
N PHE A 61 -8.85 -16.92 20.75
CA PHE A 61 -9.99 -16.10 20.32
C PHE A 61 -10.91 -16.80 19.29
N GLY A 62 -10.57 -18.02 18.89
CA GLY A 62 -11.48 -18.90 18.14
C GLY A 62 -11.59 -18.62 16.65
N ALA A 63 -10.66 -17.86 16.06
CA ALA A 63 -10.55 -17.74 14.60
C ALA A 63 -10.46 -19.13 13.95
N LYS A 64 -10.99 -19.28 12.74
CA LYS A 64 -10.99 -20.54 11.99
C LYS A 64 -9.87 -20.61 10.98
N GLY A 65 -9.58 -19.51 10.27
CA GLY A 65 -8.52 -19.52 9.25
C GLY A 65 -8.81 -20.47 8.09
N ASP A 66 -10.09 -20.73 7.80
CA ASP A 66 -10.56 -21.67 6.77
C ASP A 66 -10.91 -21.00 5.42
N GLY A 67 -10.72 -19.68 5.31
CA GLY A 67 -11.01 -18.87 4.13
C GLY A 67 -12.49 -18.53 3.92
N HIS A 68 -13.38 -19.01 4.80
CA HIS A 68 -14.84 -18.90 4.61
C HIS A 68 -15.54 -18.26 5.80
N THR A 69 -15.20 -18.69 7.01
CA THR A 69 -15.75 -18.18 8.26
C THR A 69 -15.29 -16.74 8.49
N ASP A 70 -16.21 -15.87 8.94
CA ASP A 70 -15.87 -14.50 9.32
C ASP A 70 -15.12 -14.48 10.65
N ASP A 71 -13.82 -14.25 10.59
CA ASP A 71 -12.89 -14.23 11.72
C ASP A 71 -12.82 -12.85 12.40
N SER A 72 -13.61 -11.86 11.95
CA SER A 72 -13.59 -10.49 12.47
C SER A 72 -13.69 -10.40 14.00
N ALA A 73 -14.55 -11.22 14.62
CA ALA A 73 -14.75 -11.19 16.06
C ALA A 73 -13.51 -11.66 16.84
N ALA A 74 -12.78 -12.65 16.32
CA ALA A 74 -11.58 -13.17 16.96
C ALA A 74 -10.42 -12.16 16.89
N PHE A 75 -10.22 -11.52 15.74
CA PHE A 75 -9.20 -10.47 15.60
C PHE A 75 -9.52 -9.24 16.47
N ALA A 76 -10.79 -8.81 16.51
CA ALA A 76 -11.19 -7.69 17.36
C ALA A 76 -10.98 -8.00 18.86
N ALA A 77 -11.23 -9.25 19.28
CA ALA A 77 -10.96 -9.69 20.65
C ALA A 77 -9.45 -9.74 20.96
N ALA A 78 -8.63 -10.21 20.02
CA ALA A 78 -7.17 -10.22 20.16
C ALA A 78 -6.59 -8.81 20.32
N TYR A 79 -7.06 -7.85 19.50
CA TYR A 79 -6.68 -6.45 19.63
C TYR A 79 -7.15 -5.84 20.96
N ALA A 80 -8.40 -6.08 21.37
CA ALA A 80 -8.92 -5.58 22.64
C ALA A 80 -8.12 -6.08 23.84
N TYR A 81 -7.68 -7.35 23.81
CA TYR A 81 -6.78 -7.91 24.81
C TYR A 81 -5.42 -7.19 24.84
N ALA A 82 -4.85 -6.86 23.67
CA ALA A 82 -3.62 -6.08 23.59
C ALA A 82 -3.78 -4.67 24.18
N GLU A 83 -4.90 -4.00 23.91
CA GLU A 83 -5.22 -2.71 24.55
C GLU A 83 -5.38 -2.83 26.06
N GLN A 84 -6.03 -3.89 26.57
CA GLN A 84 -6.21 -4.09 28.01
C GLN A 84 -4.86 -4.24 28.73
N ARG A 85 -3.90 -4.92 28.10
CA ARG A 85 -2.56 -5.12 28.65
C ARG A 85 -1.63 -3.91 28.56
N ALA A 86 -1.99 -2.91 27.76
CA ALA A 86 -1.23 -1.68 27.67
C ALA A 86 -1.24 -0.94 29.02
N ALA A 87 -0.05 -0.75 29.60
CA ALA A 87 0.12 -0.15 30.92
C ALA A 87 1.26 0.88 30.88
N ALA A 88 1.06 2.02 31.55
CA ALA A 88 2.03 3.12 31.60
C ALA A 88 2.56 3.53 30.21
N GLY A 89 1.66 3.63 29.21
CA GLY A 89 2.01 4.01 27.84
C GLY A 89 2.80 2.97 27.04
N THR A 90 2.94 1.74 27.55
CA THR A 90 3.68 0.66 26.88
C THR A 90 2.76 -0.52 26.59
N GLY A 91 2.75 -0.98 25.34
CA GLY A 91 2.13 -2.24 24.95
C GLY A 91 3.09 -3.41 25.10
N ARG A 92 2.54 -4.58 25.37
CA ARG A 92 3.29 -5.77 25.80
C ARG A 92 2.76 -7.05 25.18
N THR A 93 2.16 -6.92 23.99
CA THR A 93 1.43 -8.01 23.35
C THR A 93 1.95 -8.25 21.94
N VAL A 94 2.28 -9.51 21.68
CA VAL A 94 2.43 -10.09 20.35
C VAL A 94 1.16 -10.88 20.05
N ILE A 95 0.50 -10.54 18.94
CA ILE A 95 -0.65 -11.26 18.42
C ILE A 95 -0.13 -12.18 17.32
N ASP A 96 -0.12 -13.48 17.59
CA ASP A 96 0.26 -14.53 16.66
C ASP A 96 -0.93 -14.89 15.77
N VAL A 97 -0.66 -14.93 14.47
CA VAL A 97 -1.57 -15.37 13.41
C VAL A 97 -0.98 -16.67 12.84
N PRO A 98 -1.52 -17.84 13.20
CA PRO A 98 -0.98 -19.11 12.74
C PRO A 98 -1.22 -19.30 11.22
N PRO A 99 -0.73 -20.40 10.61
CA PRO A 99 -1.05 -20.73 9.22
C PRO A 99 -2.56 -20.81 8.99
N GLY A 100 -3.04 -20.23 7.90
CA GLY A 100 -4.47 -20.20 7.55
C GLY A 100 -4.84 -19.03 6.64
N VAL A 101 -6.08 -19.04 6.18
CA VAL A 101 -6.69 -17.95 5.42
C VAL A 101 -7.83 -17.37 6.26
N PHE A 102 -7.66 -16.16 6.77
CA PHE A 102 -8.57 -15.54 7.71
C PHE A 102 -9.42 -14.50 7.00
N ARG A 103 -10.72 -14.75 6.87
CA ARG A 103 -11.64 -13.83 6.21
C ARG A 103 -12.17 -12.82 7.24
N ILE A 104 -11.93 -11.54 7.00
CA ILE A 104 -12.37 -10.44 7.86
C ILE A 104 -13.36 -9.57 7.09
N THR A 105 -14.63 -9.57 7.51
CA THR A 105 -15.69 -8.79 6.85
C THR A 105 -16.00 -7.46 7.55
N LYS A 106 -15.47 -7.22 8.75
CA LYS A 106 -15.72 -5.98 9.49
C LYS A 106 -14.53 -5.03 9.38
N PRO A 107 -14.73 -3.77 8.95
CA PRO A 107 -13.71 -2.74 9.03
C PRO A 107 -13.14 -2.60 10.45
N HIS A 108 -11.83 -2.31 10.52
CA HIS A 108 -11.05 -2.11 11.73
C HIS A 108 -10.91 -3.33 12.65
N ALA A 109 -11.48 -4.49 12.30
CA ALA A 109 -11.45 -5.68 13.15
C ALA A 109 -10.02 -6.18 13.44
N PHE A 110 -9.06 -5.90 12.55
CA PHE A 110 -7.66 -6.28 12.77
C PHE A 110 -6.96 -5.35 13.77
N LEU A 111 -7.23 -4.04 13.68
CA LEU A 111 -6.69 -3.01 14.57
C LEU A 111 -7.65 -1.81 14.58
N ASP A 112 -8.32 -1.57 15.71
CA ASP A 112 -9.25 -0.43 15.88
C ASP A 112 -8.79 0.54 16.97
N ALA A 113 -7.71 1.26 16.69
CA ALA A 113 -7.12 2.17 17.63
C ALA A 113 -7.66 3.59 17.46
N ASN A 114 -8.76 3.86 18.18
CA ASN A 114 -9.54 5.09 18.08
C ASN A 114 -9.57 5.91 19.38
N LYS A 115 -8.56 5.73 20.25
CA LYS A 115 -8.46 6.36 21.57
C LYS A 115 -7.24 7.29 21.64
N PRO A 116 -7.29 8.46 20.98
CA PRO A 116 -6.13 9.37 20.88
C PRO A 116 -5.63 9.89 22.24
N THR A 117 -6.44 9.82 23.29
CA THR A 117 -6.05 10.19 24.67
C THR A 117 -5.25 9.09 25.38
N ARG A 118 -5.12 7.90 24.78
CA ARG A 118 -4.40 6.75 25.33
C ARG A 118 -3.29 6.34 24.37
N GLN A 119 -2.26 7.17 24.31
CA GLN A 119 -1.04 6.84 23.54
C GLN A 119 -0.31 5.65 24.15
N VAL A 120 0.05 4.68 23.31
CA VAL A 120 0.72 3.44 23.70
C VAL A 120 1.83 3.13 22.70
N ASN A 121 2.96 2.68 23.22
CA ASN A 121 4.13 2.31 22.45
C ASN A 121 4.33 0.79 22.44
N GLY A 122 4.33 0.18 21.25
CA GLY A 122 4.69 -1.22 21.05
C GLY A 122 3.49 -2.16 20.91
N LEU A 123 3.23 -2.61 19.69
CA LEU A 123 2.27 -3.68 19.36
C LEU A 123 2.84 -4.49 18.20
N ARG A 124 2.74 -5.82 18.25
CA ARG A 124 3.22 -6.67 17.16
C ARG A 124 2.17 -7.67 16.72
N PHE A 125 2.00 -7.80 15.40
CA PHE A 125 1.30 -8.89 14.74
C PHE A 125 2.32 -9.75 14.02
N ARG A 126 2.30 -11.06 14.25
CA ARG A 126 3.28 -12.00 13.68
C ARG A 126 2.55 -13.16 13.01
N GLY A 127 2.69 -13.26 11.69
CA GLY A 127 2.25 -14.39 10.91
C GLY A 127 3.30 -15.49 10.81
N ALA A 128 2.92 -16.61 10.21
CA ALA A 128 3.80 -17.75 9.97
C ALA A 128 4.65 -17.62 8.68
N GLY A 129 4.55 -16.50 7.96
CA GLY A 129 5.30 -16.20 6.75
C GLY A 129 4.42 -15.83 5.56
N LEU A 130 5.06 -15.26 4.53
CA LEU A 130 4.41 -14.89 3.27
C LEU A 130 3.59 -16.05 2.69
N ARG A 131 2.29 -15.80 2.43
CA ARG A 131 1.33 -16.77 1.87
C ARG A 131 1.07 -18.00 2.76
N ILE A 132 1.51 -17.97 4.02
CA ILE A 132 1.20 -19.00 5.03
C ILE A 132 0.10 -18.49 5.96
N SER A 133 0.18 -17.23 6.39
CA SER A 133 -0.87 -16.52 7.11
C SER A 133 -1.45 -15.42 6.23
N ASP A 134 -2.62 -15.66 5.65
CA ASP A 134 -3.29 -14.76 4.70
C ASP A 134 -4.52 -14.12 5.34
N ILE A 135 -4.54 -12.79 5.39
CA ILE A 135 -5.68 -12.01 5.87
C ILE A 135 -6.46 -11.51 4.65
N VAL A 136 -7.67 -12.02 4.47
CA VAL A 136 -8.55 -11.64 3.37
C VAL A 136 -9.57 -10.63 3.90
N PHE A 137 -9.41 -9.36 3.53
CA PHE A 137 -10.35 -8.30 3.88
C PHE A 137 -11.49 -8.25 2.86
N ASP A 138 -12.69 -8.60 3.31
CA ASP A 138 -13.90 -8.76 2.50
C ASP A 138 -15.09 -8.00 3.12
N PRO A 139 -14.99 -6.68 3.32
CA PRO A 139 -16.10 -5.88 3.81
C PRO A 139 -17.27 -5.88 2.82
N PRO A 140 -18.52 -5.70 3.29
CA PRO A 140 -19.68 -5.66 2.39
C PRO A 140 -19.63 -4.49 1.39
N ASN A 141 -18.91 -3.41 1.73
CA ASN A 141 -18.71 -2.23 0.88
C ASN A 141 -17.27 -1.73 1.02
N ALA A 142 -16.74 -1.13 -0.06
CA ALA A 142 -15.40 -0.56 -0.11
C ALA A 142 -15.27 0.84 0.52
N GLU A 143 -16.35 1.63 0.47
CA GLU A 143 -16.34 3.04 0.89
C GLU A 143 -15.95 3.17 2.37
N ASP A 144 -14.90 3.96 2.64
CA ASP A 144 -14.29 4.17 3.96
C ASP A 144 -13.99 2.88 4.76
N ALA A 145 -13.86 1.74 4.06
CA ALA A 145 -13.57 0.47 4.68
C ALA A 145 -12.05 0.28 4.80
N TYR A 146 -11.53 0.41 6.02
CA TYR A 146 -10.14 0.11 6.34
C TYR A 146 -10.03 -1.15 7.19
N LEU A 147 -9.07 -2.03 6.88
CA LEU A 147 -8.79 -3.20 7.73
C LEU A 147 -8.23 -2.78 9.10
N CYS A 148 -7.36 -1.77 9.09
CA CYS A 148 -6.68 -1.21 10.26
C CYS A 148 -6.94 0.30 10.37
N ARG A 149 -7.12 0.79 11.59
CA ARG A 149 -7.24 2.21 11.91
C ARG A 149 -6.40 2.56 13.12
N ASN A 150 -5.56 3.58 13.00
CA ASN A 150 -4.85 4.18 14.13
C ASN A 150 -5.06 5.69 14.15
N VAL A 151 -5.63 6.20 15.24
CA VAL A 151 -5.92 7.61 15.48
C VAL A 151 -5.15 8.02 16.72
N ASP A 152 -3.90 8.43 16.53
CA ASP A 152 -2.98 8.89 17.60
C ASP A 152 -2.88 7.94 18.81
N THR A 153 -3.17 6.64 18.65
CA THR A 153 -3.25 5.71 19.78
C THR A 153 -1.97 4.90 19.90
N TRP A 154 -1.49 4.30 18.80
CA TRP A 154 -0.28 3.46 18.85
C TRP A 154 0.91 4.08 18.14
N GLN A 155 2.08 3.97 18.76
CA GLN A 155 3.39 4.14 18.15
C GLN A 155 4.14 2.80 18.17
N ASN A 156 5.12 2.59 17.28
CA ASN A 156 5.96 1.39 17.27
C ASN A 156 5.16 0.10 17.03
N ILE A 157 4.29 0.12 16.01
CA ILE A 157 3.53 -1.06 15.58
C ILE A 157 4.37 -1.86 14.59
N ALA A 158 4.38 -3.19 14.71
CA ALA A 158 5.05 -4.09 13.80
C ALA A 158 4.10 -5.14 13.21
N PHE A 159 4.24 -5.39 11.90
CA PHE A 159 3.59 -6.48 11.18
C PHE A 159 4.69 -7.33 10.54
N GLU A 160 4.65 -8.64 10.76
CA GLU A 160 5.71 -9.57 10.33
C GLU A 160 5.10 -10.82 9.69
N GLY A 161 5.59 -11.23 8.52
CA GLY A 161 5.26 -12.55 7.95
C GLY A 161 3.79 -12.74 7.61
N LEU A 162 3.11 -11.69 7.16
CA LEU A 162 1.66 -11.67 6.86
C LEU A 162 1.40 -11.32 5.41
N ARG A 163 0.42 -11.98 4.81
CA ARG A 163 -0.20 -11.52 3.56
C ARG A 163 -1.52 -10.82 3.86
N PHE A 164 -1.78 -9.72 3.17
CA PHE A 164 -3.05 -8.99 3.17
C PHE A 164 -3.63 -8.99 1.75
N THR A 165 -4.85 -9.47 1.61
CA THR A 165 -5.57 -9.53 0.34
C THR A 165 -6.88 -8.75 0.42
N SER A 166 -7.10 -7.79 -0.46
CA SER A 166 -8.41 -7.15 -0.62
C SER A 166 -9.30 -8.04 -1.50
N ALA A 167 -10.39 -8.57 -0.94
CA ALA A 167 -11.43 -9.29 -1.67
C ALA A 167 -12.56 -8.35 -2.13
N THR A 168 -12.63 -7.14 -1.59
CA THR A 168 -13.59 -6.10 -1.97
C THR A 168 -12.85 -4.96 -2.70
N PRO A 169 -12.90 -4.91 -4.05
CA PRO A 169 -12.16 -3.92 -4.83
C PRO A 169 -12.40 -2.48 -4.38
N GLY A 170 -11.33 -1.78 -4.02
CA GLY A 170 -11.38 -0.41 -3.50
C GLY A 170 -11.50 -0.29 -1.98
N ALA A 171 -11.52 -1.39 -1.23
CA ALA A 171 -11.26 -1.33 0.20
C ALA A 171 -9.82 -0.86 0.47
N SER A 172 -9.53 -0.45 1.71
CA SER A 172 -8.20 0.04 2.11
C SER A 172 -7.58 -0.79 3.22
N PHE A 173 -6.25 -0.87 3.25
CA PHE A 173 -5.58 -1.65 4.29
C PHE A 173 -5.48 -0.84 5.60
N PHE A 174 -4.89 0.36 5.59
CA PHE A 174 -4.60 1.09 6.83
C PHE A 174 -4.94 2.57 6.73
N TYR A 175 -5.71 3.07 7.69
CA TYR A 175 -5.86 4.51 7.94
C TYR A 175 -5.06 4.94 9.18
N SER A 176 -4.16 5.91 9.02
CA SER A 176 -3.35 6.46 10.11
C SER A 176 -3.57 7.97 10.22
N TYR A 177 -4.24 8.40 11.29
CA TYR A 177 -4.35 9.80 11.66
C TYR A 177 -3.35 10.12 12.77
N SER A 178 -2.57 11.18 12.60
CA SER A 178 -1.62 11.61 13.62
C SER A 178 -1.55 13.13 13.80
N THR A 179 -1.53 13.57 15.06
CA THR A 179 -1.13 14.91 15.51
C THR A 179 0.06 14.86 16.47
N GLY A 180 0.62 13.67 16.71
CA GLY A 180 1.77 13.49 17.60
C GLY A 180 1.97 12.06 18.12
N GLY A 181 1.00 11.17 17.96
CA GLY A 181 0.98 9.86 18.62
C GLY A 181 1.23 8.66 17.72
N ALA A 182 1.06 8.80 16.41
CA ALA A 182 1.10 7.67 15.47
C ALA A 182 2.35 7.70 14.59
N ALA A 183 3.40 6.95 14.97
CA ALA A 183 4.69 6.89 14.26
C ALA A 183 5.38 5.52 14.35
N ASN A 184 6.49 5.38 13.61
CA ASN A 184 7.43 4.27 13.69
C ASN A 184 6.80 2.89 13.42
N TYR A 185 6.06 2.78 12.31
CA TYR A 185 5.48 1.51 11.88
C TYR A 185 6.52 0.66 11.16
N ARG A 186 6.46 -0.65 11.36
CA ARG A 186 7.37 -1.60 10.70
C ARG A 186 6.59 -2.72 10.04
N PHE A 187 6.96 -2.99 8.81
CA PHE A 187 6.47 -4.10 8.02
C PHE A 187 7.66 -4.91 7.54
N SER A 188 7.71 -6.18 7.91
CA SER A 188 8.82 -7.09 7.55
C SER A 188 8.24 -8.36 6.97
N ASP A 189 8.71 -8.77 5.79
CA ASP A 189 8.21 -9.96 5.09
C ASP A 189 6.67 -9.96 4.96
N CYS A 190 6.09 -8.81 4.58
CA CYS A 190 4.66 -8.67 4.32
C CYS A 190 4.35 -8.67 2.81
N GLU A 191 3.16 -9.14 2.41
CA GLU A 191 2.68 -9.07 1.02
C GLU A 191 1.28 -8.44 0.95
N TRP A 192 1.07 -7.51 0.02
CA TRP A 192 -0.24 -6.93 -0.28
C TRP A 192 -0.72 -7.35 -1.69
N MET A 193 -1.96 -7.83 -1.79
CA MET A 193 -2.58 -8.32 -3.03
C MET A 193 -4.05 -7.89 -3.14
N GLY A 194 -4.64 -8.04 -4.32
CA GLY A 194 -6.01 -7.59 -4.61
C GLY A 194 -6.08 -6.13 -5.05
N GLU A 195 -7.28 -5.60 -5.25
CA GLU A 195 -7.47 -4.19 -5.62
C GLU A 195 -7.78 -3.34 -4.38
N TRP A 196 -6.86 -2.44 -4.05
CA TRP A 196 -6.96 -1.51 -2.92
C TRP A 196 -7.29 -0.10 -3.41
N GLU A 197 -7.99 0.69 -2.60
CA GLU A 197 -7.97 2.16 -2.75
C GLU A 197 -6.62 2.70 -2.28
N TYR A 198 -6.29 2.40 -1.02
CA TYR A 198 -5.01 2.68 -0.39
C TYR A 198 -4.43 1.41 0.26
N GLY A 199 -3.11 1.22 0.16
CA GLY A 199 -2.42 0.37 1.12
C GLY A 199 -2.42 1.04 2.49
N LEU A 200 -1.80 2.21 2.60
CA LEU A 200 -1.78 3.04 3.79
C LEU A 200 -2.11 4.48 3.40
N ALA A 201 -3.07 5.07 4.11
CA ALA A 201 -3.43 6.47 3.96
C ALA A 201 -3.10 7.25 5.25
N LEU A 202 -2.30 8.30 5.12
CA LEU A 202 -1.84 9.14 6.24
C LEU A 202 -2.59 10.47 6.25
N ASP A 203 -3.12 10.83 7.42
CA ASP A 203 -3.90 12.04 7.68
C ASP A 203 -3.48 12.72 8.99
N GLY A 204 -4.04 13.89 9.30
CA GLY A 204 -3.74 14.69 10.48
C GLY A 204 -2.74 15.79 10.18
N SER A 205 -1.87 16.12 11.13
CA SER A 205 -1.00 17.29 11.02
C SER A 205 0.42 17.09 11.53
N ASN A 206 0.75 15.95 12.15
CA ASN A 206 2.13 15.68 12.58
C ASN A 206 2.43 14.19 12.78
N THR A 207 3.70 13.80 12.83
CA THR A 207 4.21 12.55 13.45
C THR A 207 3.83 11.24 12.77
N ASN A 208 3.12 11.26 11.63
CA ASN A 208 2.91 10.10 10.74
C ASN A 208 4.21 9.70 10.00
N SER A 209 5.27 9.43 10.76
CA SER A 209 6.66 9.39 10.32
C SER A 209 7.38 8.13 10.81
N GLU A 210 8.63 7.98 10.37
CA GLU A 210 9.55 6.89 10.72
C GLU A 210 9.07 5.49 10.30
N MET A 211 8.37 5.35 9.19
CA MET A 211 7.82 4.07 8.76
C MET A 211 8.80 3.26 7.89
N ARG A 212 8.81 1.93 8.07
CA ARG A 212 9.75 1.03 7.40
C ARG A 212 9.07 -0.19 6.78
N TRP A 213 9.49 -0.53 5.57
CA TRP A 213 9.14 -1.75 4.85
C TRP A 213 10.43 -2.46 4.46
N GLU A 214 10.56 -3.72 4.87
CA GLU A 214 11.76 -4.54 4.69
C GLU A 214 11.35 -5.89 4.10
N ALA A 215 11.98 -6.29 2.99
CA ALA A 215 11.73 -7.56 2.31
C ALA A 215 10.25 -7.81 1.97
N CYS A 216 9.48 -6.74 1.76
CA CYS A 216 8.05 -6.82 1.50
C CYS A 216 7.72 -6.89 0.01
N ARG A 217 6.51 -7.37 -0.30
CA ARG A 217 5.95 -7.41 -1.65
C ARG A 217 4.68 -6.57 -1.76
N VAL A 218 4.64 -5.69 -2.75
CA VAL A 218 3.47 -4.88 -3.10
C VAL A 218 2.97 -5.33 -4.45
N GLY A 219 1.78 -5.92 -4.50
CA GLY A 219 1.14 -6.37 -5.74
C GLY A 219 -0.35 -6.06 -5.81
N GLY A 220 -1.04 -6.70 -6.75
CA GLY A 220 -2.45 -6.39 -7.02
C GLY A 220 -2.61 -5.08 -7.79
N ALA A 221 -3.53 -4.20 -7.37
CA ALA A 221 -3.78 -2.91 -8.01
C ALA A 221 -4.19 -1.83 -7.00
N TYR A 222 -3.98 -0.56 -7.36
CA TYR A 222 -4.23 0.59 -6.48
C TYR A 222 -5.02 1.70 -7.19
N ARG A 223 -6.21 2.04 -6.69
CA ARG A 223 -7.00 3.18 -7.20
C ARG A 223 -6.28 4.50 -6.99
N LYS A 224 -5.65 4.68 -5.82
CA LYS A 224 -4.81 5.83 -5.51
C LYS A 224 -3.35 5.40 -5.43
N ALA A 225 -2.90 4.94 -4.26
CA ALA A 225 -1.51 4.55 -4.03
C ALA A 225 -1.36 3.45 -2.98
N PHE A 226 -0.24 2.73 -3.01
CA PHE A 226 0.13 1.86 -1.88
C PHE A 226 0.38 2.69 -0.62
N LEU A 227 1.20 3.74 -0.67
CA LEU A 227 1.33 4.72 0.42
C LEU A 227 0.90 6.09 -0.07
N TYR A 228 -0.15 6.63 0.54
CA TYR A 228 -0.65 7.98 0.29
C TYR A 228 -0.43 8.85 1.52
N SER A 229 0.56 9.76 1.45
CA SER A 229 0.93 10.66 2.54
C SER A 229 0.39 12.06 2.29
N GLY A 230 -0.85 12.30 2.74
CA GLY A 230 -1.49 13.58 2.44
C GLY A 230 -3.01 13.57 2.35
N LEU A 231 -3.69 12.62 2.98
CA LEU A 231 -5.13 12.37 2.77
C LEU A 231 -5.99 13.59 3.14
N SER A 232 -5.58 14.36 4.15
CA SER A 232 -6.15 15.68 4.48
C SER A 232 -7.65 15.71 4.79
N LEU A 233 -8.28 14.56 5.07
CA LEU A 233 -9.72 14.49 5.36
C LEU A 233 -10.07 15.12 6.71
N ASN A 234 -9.22 14.92 7.72
CA ASN A 234 -9.46 15.37 9.10
C ASN A 234 -8.41 16.38 9.59
N SER A 235 -7.50 16.81 8.71
CA SER A 235 -6.52 17.81 9.06
C SER A 235 -7.14 19.20 9.16
N LYS A 236 -6.81 19.91 10.25
CA LYS A 236 -7.22 21.32 10.46
C LYS A 236 -6.27 22.31 9.79
N ASN A 237 -5.06 21.87 9.47
CA ASN A 237 -4.01 22.67 8.85
C ASN A 237 -3.26 21.74 7.90
N LEU A 238 -3.67 21.78 6.63
CA LEU A 238 -3.18 20.82 5.65
C LEU A 238 -1.69 20.98 5.42
N GLU A 239 -1.18 22.20 5.49
CA GLU A 239 0.23 22.55 5.33
C GLU A 239 1.14 21.85 6.34
N GLN A 240 0.64 21.56 7.54
CA GLN A 240 1.41 20.82 8.55
C GLN A 240 1.70 19.36 8.15
N GLN A 241 1.01 18.80 7.16
CA GLN A 241 1.33 17.47 6.63
C GLN A 241 2.70 17.41 5.95
N ASP A 242 3.36 18.54 5.69
CA ASP A 242 4.78 18.57 5.31
C ASP A 242 5.71 18.05 6.43
N GLN A 243 5.19 17.82 7.65
CA GLN A 243 5.87 17.14 8.77
C GLN A 243 5.66 15.61 8.77
N PHE A 244 5.14 15.04 7.69
CA PHE A 244 5.11 13.60 7.49
C PHE A 244 6.43 13.16 6.84
N LEU A 245 7.33 12.60 7.64
CA LEU A 245 8.74 12.42 7.27
C LEU A 245 9.20 10.97 7.42
N ASN A 246 10.34 10.66 6.82
CA ASN A 246 11.13 9.46 7.11
C ASN A 246 10.43 8.14 6.80
N TYR A 247 10.50 7.75 5.52
CA TYR A 247 9.99 6.49 5.00
C TYR A 247 11.13 5.70 4.37
N TRP A 248 11.28 4.44 4.75
CA TRP A 248 12.33 3.57 4.24
C TRP A 248 11.73 2.30 3.66
N PHE A 249 12.08 2.02 2.41
CA PHE A 249 11.70 0.84 1.66
C PHE A 249 12.98 0.11 1.26
N THR A 250 13.21 -1.10 1.78
CA THR A 250 14.44 -1.86 1.56
C THR A 250 14.10 -3.27 1.07
N ASP A 251 14.79 -3.73 0.04
CA ASP A 251 14.66 -5.08 -0.52
C ASP A 251 13.21 -5.40 -0.98
N MET A 252 12.55 -4.40 -1.55
CA MET A 252 11.14 -4.51 -1.94
C MET A 252 10.95 -5.27 -3.26
N ASN A 253 9.87 -6.06 -3.35
CA ASN A 253 9.31 -6.50 -4.62
C ASN A 253 8.03 -5.71 -4.92
N VAL A 254 8.13 -4.67 -5.75
CA VAL A 254 7.00 -3.84 -6.15
C VAL A 254 6.53 -4.32 -7.53
N THR A 255 5.52 -5.20 -7.56
CA THR A 255 4.97 -5.76 -8.81
C THR A 255 3.44 -5.74 -8.76
N TYR A 256 2.83 -4.67 -9.30
CA TYR A 256 1.38 -4.47 -9.35
C TYR A 256 0.90 -4.20 -10.77
N GLU A 257 -0.39 -4.41 -11.03
CA GLU A 257 -1.00 -4.28 -12.35
C GLU A 257 -1.15 -2.82 -12.77
N TRP A 258 -1.70 -1.98 -11.90
CA TRP A 258 -1.88 -0.55 -12.15
C TRP A 258 -2.07 0.20 -10.83
N GLY A 259 -1.85 1.52 -10.83
CA GLY A 259 -1.95 2.36 -9.65
C GLY A 259 -0.68 3.15 -9.37
N ASN A 260 -0.58 3.75 -8.18
CA ASN A 260 0.66 4.39 -7.74
C ASN A 260 1.29 3.59 -6.58
N PHE A 261 2.62 3.58 -6.48
CA PHE A 261 3.28 3.03 -5.30
C PHE A 261 3.34 4.07 -4.18
N LEU A 262 4.07 5.17 -4.37
CA LEU A 262 4.18 6.26 -3.40
C LEU A 262 3.56 7.55 -3.94
N GLU A 263 2.64 8.14 -3.19
CA GLU A 263 2.07 9.45 -3.48
C GLU A 263 2.15 10.38 -2.28
N PHE A 264 2.89 11.48 -2.45
CA PHE A 264 3.15 12.47 -1.41
C PHE A 264 2.78 13.86 -1.93
N PRO A 265 1.49 14.25 -1.81
CA PRO A 265 1.07 15.62 -2.08
C PRO A 265 1.77 16.65 -1.19
N TYR A 266 2.17 16.26 0.02
CA TYR A 266 2.95 17.10 0.92
C TYR A 266 4.42 16.63 0.92
N GLY A 267 5.27 17.30 1.68
CA GLY A 267 6.67 16.96 1.83
C GLY A 267 6.89 15.51 2.26
N GLY A 268 8.14 15.08 2.20
CA GLY A 268 8.55 13.76 2.64
C GLY A 268 10.06 13.65 2.65
N SER A 269 10.55 12.73 3.48
CA SER A 269 11.92 12.22 3.42
C SER A 269 11.83 10.73 3.13
N VAL A 270 12.02 10.35 1.87
CA VAL A 270 11.76 9.01 1.35
C VAL A 270 13.06 8.38 0.88
N THR A 271 13.28 7.12 1.24
CA THR A 271 14.38 6.28 0.76
C THR A 271 13.83 4.98 0.22
N CYS A 272 14.14 4.65 -1.02
CA CYS A 272 13.91 3.32 -1.59
C CYS A 272 15.27 2.73 -1.97
N ARG A 273 15.60 1.55 -1.45
CA ARG A 273 16.87 0.86 -1.72
C ARG A 273 16.61 -0.59 -2.13
N ALA A 274 17.31 -1.01 -3.17
CA ALA A 274 17.24 -2.34 -3.73
C ALA A 274 15.83 -2.72 -4.23
N GLY A 275 15.78 -3.84 -4.94
CA GLY A 275 14.53 -4.49 -5.30
C GLY A 275 14.15 -4.36 -6.77
N SER A 276 12.94 -4.85 -7.07
CA SER A 276 12.41 -4.93 -8.43
C SER A 276 11.07 -4.24 -8.52
N TYR A 277 10.96 -3.27 -9.43
CA TYR A 277 9.83 -2.36 -9.55
C TYR A 277 9.21 -2.53 -10.95
N ILE A 278 8.01 -3.10 -11.00
CA ILE A 278 7.33 -3.52 -12.23
C ILE A 278 5.86 -3.09 -12.15
N ILE A 279 5.40 -2.36 -13.16
CA ILE A 279 3.97 -2.19 -13.43
C ILE A 279 3.61 -3.09 -14.60
N THR A 280 2.73 -4.07 -14.37
CA THR A 280 2.47 -5.15 -15.34
C THR A 280 1.32 -4.86 -16.29
N GLY A 281 0.51 -3.85 -16.01
CA GLY A 281 -0.68 -3.49 -16.79
C GLY A 281 -0.96 -1.99 -16.79
N ARG A 282 -2.23 -1.65 -17.02
CA ARG A 282 -2.72 -0.28 -17.16
C ARG A 282 -4.03 -0.13 -16.41
N ARG A 283 -4.35 1.08 -15.96
CA ARG A 283 -5.65 1.36 -15.34
C ARG A 283 -6.78 0.95 -16.30
N PRO A 284 -7.81 0.22 -15.84
CA PRO A 284 -8.89 -0.23 -16.70
C PRO A 284 -9.77 0.93 -17.19
N THR A 285 -9.86 2.00 -16.39
CA THR A 285 -10.59 3.22 -16.69
C THR A 285 -9.73 4.44 -16.38
N PRO A 286 -9.87 5.56 -17.12
CA PRO A 286 -9.12 6.75 -16.84
C PRO A 286 -9.53 7.33 -15.49
N HIS A 287 -8.57 7.52 -14.60
CA HIS A 287 -8.76 8.22 -13.34
C HIS A 287 -8.75 9.74 -13.56
N PRO A 288 -9.58 10.54 -12.87
CA PRO A 288 -9.62 12.00 -13.05
C PRO A 288 -8.26 12.69 -12.92
N ASP A 289 -7.43 12.26 -11.96
CA ASP A 289 -6.14 12.89 -11.65
C ASP A 289 -4.94 12.26 -12.38
N TYR A 290 -5.10 11.05 -12.94
CA TYR A 290 -3.98 10.25 -13.47
C TYR A 290 -4.19 9.82 -14.93
N GLY A 291 -5.39 10.02 -15.49
CA GLY A 291 -5.79 9.34 -16.72
C GLY A 291 -5.57 7.84 -16.59
N PHE A 292 -4.89 7.25 -17.57
CA PHE A 292 -4.55 5.82 -17.53
C PHE A 292 -3.19 5.51 -16.89
N GLU A 293 -2.48 6.53 -16.42
CA GLU A 293 -1.10 6.40 -15.99
C GLU A 293 -0.98 5.73 -14.63
N SER A 294 0.15 5.06 -14.42
CA SER A 294 0.54 4.43 -13.15
C SER A 294 1.97 4.84 -12.83
N ALA A 295 2.27 5.13 -11.56
CA ALA A 295 3.54 5.72 -11.17
C ALA A 295 4.19 5.04 -9.95
N PHE A 296 5.52 4.85 -9.96
CA PHE A 296 6.21 4.43 -8.74
C PHE A 296 6.26 5.58 -7.71
N PHE A 297 6.62 6.79 -8.14
CA PHE A 297 6.77 7.93 -7.25
C PHE A 297 6.00 9.16 -7.78
N ARG A 298 5.09 9.72 -6.98
CA ARG A 298 4.30 10.89 -7.36
C ARG A 298 4.33 11.96 -6.27
N PHE A 299 4.90 13.12 -6.61
CA PHE A 299 5.08 14.26 -5.72
C PHE A 299 4.43 15.51 -6.33
N PRO A 300 3.08 15.61 -6.33
CA PRO A 300 2.35 16.45 -7.27
C PRO A 300 2.25 17.94 -6.91
N ARG A 301 2.70 18.37 -5.72
CA ARG A 301 2.60 19.79 -5.30
C ARG A 301 3.95 20.49 -5.37
N ALA A 302 3.90 21.77 -5.75
CA ALA A 302 5.07 22.65 -5.77
C ALA A 302 5.21 23.51 -4.51
N SER A 303 4.09 23.91 -3.92
CA SER A 303 4.05 24.76 -2.73
C SER A 303 4.08 23.93 -1.46
N HIS A 304 5.04 24.23 -0.59
CA HIS A 304 5.26 23.56 0.69
C HIS A 304 5.66 24.59 1.76
N PHE A 305 5.39 24.27 3.02
CA PHE A 305 5.56 25.11 4.20
C PHE A 305 6.85 24.77 4.96
N ASP A 306 7.99 25.01 4.31
CA ASP A 306 9.35 24.69 4.80
C ASP A 306 9.62 23.25 5.29
N GLY A 307 8.74 22.27 5.02
CA GLY A 307 9.00 20.87 5.36
C GLY A 307 9.94 20.13 4.41
N ALA A 308 10.25 18.88 4.80
CA ALA A 308 11.26 18.08 4.13
C ALA A 308 10.83 17.71 2.71
N GLN A 309 11.75 17.83 1.76
CA GLN A 309 11.56 17.39 0.38
C GLN A 309 12.84 16.66 -0.03
N ARG A 310 12.88 15.37 0.26
CA ARG A 310 14.04 14.53 -0.01
C ARG A 310 13.57 13.18 -0.51
N PHE A 311 14.00 12.83 -1.70
CA PHE A 311 13.78 11.51 -2.29
C PHE A 311 15.12 10.90 -2.70
N HIS A 312 15.32 9.63 -2.37
CA HIS A 312 16.49 8.85 -2.77
C HIS A 312 16.05 7.45 -3.19
N ALA A 313 16.34 7.09 -4.43
CA ALA A 313 16.23 5.74 -4.98
C ALA A 313 17.62 5.19 -5.27
N GLU A 314 17.89 3.95 -4.88
CA GLU A 314 19.21 3.32 -5.00
C GLU A 314 19.12 1.84 -5.34
N ASP A 315 19.91 1.37 -6.30
CA ASP A 315 20.00 -0.06 -6.66
C ASP A 315 18.63 -0.65 -7.09
N ILE A 316 17.83 0.14 -7.79
CA ILE A 316 16.49 -0.27 -8.22
C ILE A 316 16.48 -0.57 -9.72
N ARG A 317 15.97 -1.76 -10.05
CA ARG A 317 15.59 -2.11 -11.42
C ARG A 317 14.10 -1.82 -11.66
N PHE A 318 13.83 -0.96 -12.63
CA PHE A 318 12.49 -0.65 -13.12
C PHE A 318 12.20 -1.39 -14.43
N GLU A 319 11.00 -1.97 -14.57
CA GLU A 319 10.52 -2.51 -15.84
C GLU A 319 9.38 -1.66 -16.41
N LEU A 320 9.72 -0.80 -17.38
CA LEU A 320 8.79 0.08 -18.07
C LEU A 320 8.13 -0.66 -19.25
N ARG A 321 6.91 -1.15 -19.03
CA ARG A 321 6.21 -2.04 -19.99
C ARG A 321 5.22 -1.34 -20.91
N ASP A 322 4.92 -0.06 -20.64
CA ASP A 322 3.94 0.73 -21.37
C ASP A 322 4.29 2.24 -21.25
N PRO A 323 4.06 3.08 -22.29
CA PRO A 323 4.31 4.52 -22.22
C PRO A 323 3.57 5.30 -21.12
N SER A 324 2.50 4.71 -20.56
CA SER A 324 1.76 5.26 -19.42
C SER A 324 2.34 4.88 -18.05
N VAL A 325 3.45 4.14 -18.01
CA VAL A 325 4.21 3.85 -16.79
C VAL A 325 5.20 4.98 -16.51
N VAL A 326 5.16 5.50 -15.29
CA VAL A 326 5.98 6.61 -14.82
C VAL A 326 6.86 6.14 -13.67
N VAL A 327 8.16 6.39 -13.75
CA VAL A 327 9.07 6.19 -12.61
C VAL A 327 8.81 7.27 -11.57
N ILE A 328 8.87 8.54 -11.99
CA ILE A 328 8.65 9.67 -11.10
C ILE A 328 7.89 10.80 -11.81
N ASP A 329 6.92 11.39 -11.12
CA ASP A 329 6.27 12.66 -11.46
C ASP A 329 6.41 13.62 -10.27
N CYS A 330 7.36 14.55 -10.35
CA CYS A 330 7.76 15.41 -9.26
C CYS A 330 7.55 16.90 -9.58
N ALA A 331 6.76 17.58 -8.76
CA ALA A 331 6.50 19.00 -8.85
C ALA A 331 7.10 19.81 -7.68
N TRP A 332 7.84 19.17 -6.76
CA TRP A 332 8.55 19.85 -5.69
C TRP A 332 9.40 21.01 -6.22
N ASN A 333 9.34 22.17 -5.57
CA ASN A 333 10.10 23.36 -5.99
C ASN A 333 11.34 23.61 -5.13
N ARG A 334 11.77 22.64 -4.33
CA ARG A 334 13.00 22.69 -3.51
C ARG A 334 13.38 21.29 -3.06
N GLY A 335 14.48 21.18 -2.33
CA GLY A 335 14.93 19.91 -1.76
C GLY A 335 15.74 19.09 -2.76
N THR A 336 15.67 17.76 -2.67
CA THR A 336 16.51 16.85 -3.45
C THR A 336 15.74 15.64 -3.98
N VAL A 337 16.06 15.24 -5.21
CA VAL A 337 15.64 13.98 -5.84
C VAL A 337 16.90 13.30 -6.35
N HIS A 338 17.19 12.10 -5.85
CA HIS A 338 18.40 11.37 -6.22
C HIS A 338 18.07 9.96 -6.67
N PHE A 339 18.58 9.58 -7.82
CA PHE A 339 18.65 8.20 -8.31
C PHE A 339 20.11 7.80 -8.38
N ASN A 340 20.46 6.71 -7.70
CA ASN A 340 21.81 6.17 -7.62
C ASN A 340 21.80 4.72 -8.12
N ASP A 341 22.61 4.37 -9.10
CA ASP A 341 22.74 3.00 -9.61
C ASP A 341 21.38 2.34 -9.94
N CYS A 342 20.50 3.09 -10.60
CA CYS A 342 19.19 2.61 -11.01
C CYS A 342 19.20 2.22 -12.49
N ASP A 343 18.38 1.23 -12.87
CA ASP A 343 18.27 0.73 -14.24
C ASP A 343 16.80 0.64 -14.67
N ASP A 344 16.40 1.38 -15.71
CA ASP A 344 15.08 1.27 -16.33
C ASP A 344 15.10 0.74 -17.77
N THR A 345 16.23 0.15 -18.19
CA THR A 345 16.50 -0.29 -19.56
C THR A 345 16.03 -1.71 -19.88
N ALA A 346 15.41 -2.40 -18.93
CA ALA A 346 14.95 -3.79 -19.10
C ALA A 346 14.07 -4.02 -20.34
N HIS A 347 13.37 -2.98 -20.81
CA HIS A 347 12.54 -2.98 -22.00
C HIS A 347 13.02 -2.02 -23.11
N ALA A 348 14.28 -1.60 -23.09
CA ALA A 348 14.85 -0.69 -24.10
C ALA A 348 14.90 -1.25 -25.53
N PHE A 349 14.67 -2.56 -25.70
CA PHE A 349 14.57 -3.21 -27.02
C PHE A 349 13.17 -3.13 -27.65
N LYS A 350 12.18 -2.56 -26.94
CA LYS A 350 10.80 -2.46 -27.43
C LYS A 350 10.63 -1.24 -28.33
N ASP A 351 9.71 -1.34 -29.28
CA ASP A 351 9.41 -0.26 -30.25
C ASP A 351 8.93 1.04 -29.60
N PHE A 352 8.26 0.95 -28.44
CA PHE A 352 7.80 2.12 -27.69
C PHE A 352 8.89 2.80 -26.84
N SER A 353 10.10 2.22 -26.72
CA SER A 353 11.11 2.66 -25.75
C SER A 353 11.51 4.12 -25.93
N ASP A 354 11.61 4.57 -27.18
CA ASP A 354 12.09 5.91 -27.51
C ASP A 354 11.05 7.00 -27.17
N ASP A 355 9.78 6.62 -27.10
CA ASP A 355 8.65 7.47 -26.75
C ASP A 355 8.40 7.53 -25.24
N LEU A 356 9.12 6.74 -24.44
CA LEU A 356 8.98 6.76 -22.98
C LEU A 356 9.31 8.14 -22.41
N ARG A 357 8.46 8.61 -21.50
CA ARG A 357 8.62 9.83 -20.69
C ARG A 357 8.42 9.49 -19.22
N ALA A 358 9.17 8.51 -18.73
CA ALA A 358 8.93 7.91 -17.42
C ALA A 358 9.43 8.76 -16.24
N HIS A 359 10.37 9.67 -16.47
CA HIS A 359 10.86 10.61 -15.46
C HIS A 359 10.40 12.01 -15.80
N ARG A 360 9.62 12.61 -14.91
CA ARG A 360 8.91 13.88 -15.17
C ARG A 360 9.11 14.83 -14.01
N TYR A 361 9.46 16.07 -14.36
CA TYR A 361 9.75 17.12 -13.40
C TYR A 361 9.03 18.40 -13.80
N THR A 362 8.41 19.05 -12.83
CA THR A 362 7.95 20.44 -12.95
C THR A 362 8.89 21.33 -12.16
N ILE A 363 9.77 22.04 -12.87
CA ILE A 363 10.82 22.86 -12.28
C ILE A 363 10.33 24.31 -12.17
N GLY A 364 10.29 24.83 -10.94
CA GLY A 364 10.06 26.25 -10.68
C GLY A 364 11.37 27.04 -10.52
N ALA A 365 11.27 28.26 -9.99
CA ALA A 365 12.41 29.17 -9.83
C ALA A 365 13.49 28.67 -8.85
N ASN A 366 13.15 27.73 -7.97
CA ASN A 366 14.08 27.14 -7.02
C ASN A 366 14.41 25.70 -7.42
N GLY A 367 13.38 24.94 -7.85
CA GLY A 367 13.48 23.55 -8.31
C GLY A 367 13.99 22.58 -7.24
N PRO A 368 13.66 21.28 -7.29
CA PRO A 368 14.43 20.31 -6.54
C PRO A 368 15.81 20.16 -7.20
N LEU A 369 16.84 19.89 -6.41
CA LEU A 369 18.11 19.43 -6.98
C LEU A 369 17.93 17.97 -7.38
N VAL A 370 17.94 17.69 -8.68
CA VAL A 370 17.79 16.38 -9.28
C VAL A 370 19.17 15.83 -9.66
N ARG A 371 19.49 14.63 -9.18
CA ARG A 371 20.71 13.93 -9.55
C ARG A 371 20.41 12.51 -9.99
N TYR A 372 21.04 12.11 -11.08
CA TYR A 372 21.18 10.73 -11.53
C TYR A 372 22.66 10.39 -11.48
N ASP A 373 23.02 9.33 -10.79
CA ASP A 373 24.39 8.89 -10.59
C ASP A 373 24.52 7.42 -10.97
N SER A 374 25.38 7.11 -11.93
CA SER A 374 25.68 5.74 -12.38
C SER A 374 24.44 4.98 -12.87
N CYS A 375 23.42 5.66 -13.38
CA CYS A 375 22.17 5.04 -13.83
C CYS A 375 22.22 4.57 -15.30
N GLN A 376 21.40 3.56 -15.62
CA GLN A 376 21.07 3.16 -16.98
C GLN A 376 19.64 3.62 -17.30
N LEU A 377 19.49 4.47 -18.33
CA LEU A 377 18.26 5.24 -18.57
C LEU A 377 17.74 5.08 -20.00
N VAL A 378 16.44 4.80 -20.18
CA VAL A 378 15.75 4.65 -21.46
C VAL A 378 14.77 5.80 -21.74
N GLY A 379 14.46 6.04 -23.02
CA GLY A 379 13.54 7.10 -23.42
C GLY A 379 14.10 8.50 -23.14
N ALA A 380 13.22 9.44 -22.86
CA ALA A 380 13.59 10.83 -22.56
C ALA A 380 12.99 11.29 -21.22
N HIS A 381 13.70 12.18 -20.54
CA HIS A 381 13.22 12.79 -19.30
C HIS A 381 12.48 14.08 -19.60
N GLN A 382 11.27 14.22 -19.08
CA GLN A 382 10.40 15.37 -19.31
C GLN A 382 10.64 16.45 -18.25
N PHE A 383 10.89 17.68 -18.70
CA PHE A 383 10.99 18.85 -17.84
C PHE A 383 9.97 19.90 -18.28
N ARG A 384 9.05 20.21 -17.36
CA ARG A 384 8.03 21.25 -17.46
C ARG A 384 8.45 22.45 -16.63
N THR A 385 8.01 23.66 -16.98
CA THR A 385 8.31 24.87 -16.20
C THR A 385 7.07 25.47 -15.55
N ALA A 386 7.18 25.89 -14.29
CA ALA A 386 6.05 26.46 -13.54
C ALA A 386 5.82 27.98 -13.77
N ALA A 387 6.74 28.70 -14.44
CA ALA A 387 6.62 30.14 -14.76
C ALA A 387 7.75 30.62 -15.71
N ASP A 388 7.70 31.88 -16.15
CA ASP A 388 8.64 32.53 -17.10
C ASP A 388 10.08 32.73 -16.60
N ALA A 389 10.39 32.43 -15.33
CA ALA A 389 11.75 32.57 -14.80
C ALA A 389 12.72 31.52 -15.37
N ALA A 390 13.97 31.91 -15.61
CA ALA A 390 15.03 30.95 -15.95
C ALA A 390 15.35 30.09 -14.73
N PRO A 391 15.20 28.76 -14.80
CA PRO A 391 15.50 27.89 -13.66
C PRO A 391 17.01 27.87 -13.37
N PRO A 392 17.43 27.80 -12.09
CA PRO A 392 18.83 27.56 -11.76
C PRO A 392 19.28 26.20 -12.30
N VAL A 393 20.60 25.99 -12.43
CA VAL A 393 21.14 24.65 -12.69
C VAL A 393 20.74 23.74 -11.54
N CYS A 394 19.80 22.84 -11.81
CA CYS A 394 19.16 22.01 -10.80
C CYS A 394 19.17 20.52 -11.17
N VAL A 395 19.64 20.14 -12.37
CA VAL A 395 19.64 18.75 -12.82
C VAL A 395 21.03 18.30 -13.25
N ARG A 396 21.49 17.16 -12.73
CA ARG A 396 22.76 16.55 -13.08
C ARG A 396 22.61 15.07 -13.39
N TYR A 397 23.22 14.64 -14.49
CA TYR A 397 23.48 13.25 -14.83
C TYR A 397 24.98 13.00 -14.74
N ASP A 398 25.38 12.00 -13.98
CA ASP A 398 26.78 11.65 -13.71
C ASP A 398 27.00 10.16 -14.00
N MET A 399 27.99 9.84 -14.84
CA MET A 399 28.33 8.46 -15.24
C MET A 399 27.12 7.62 -15.71
N CYS A 400 26.11 8.26 -16.30
CA CYS A 400 24.91 7.58 -16.77
C CYS A 400 25.08 7.01 -18.18
N ARG A 401 24.38 5.92 -18.48
CA ARG A 401 24.26 5.36 -19.82
C ARG A 401 22.86 5.59 -20.38
N PHE A 402 22.77 6.12 -21.59
CA PHE A 402 21.49 6.35 -22.27
C PHE A 402 21.20 5.24 -23.29
N GLY A 403 20.02 4.62 -23.19
CA GLY A 403 19.59 3.52 -24.06
C GLY A 403 18.97 3.98 -25.38
N SER A 404 18.20 5.08 -25.37
CA SER A 404 17.41 5.53 -26.53
C SER A 404 17.97 6.75 -27.26
N HIS A 405 18.53 7.72 -26.52
CA HIS A 405 18.80 9.04 -27.04
C HIS A 405 20.23 9.50 -26.72
N ALA A 406 20.80 10.33 -27.57
CA ALA A 406 22.00 11.11 -27.22
C ALA A 406 21.62 12.20 -26.19
N PRO A 407 22.57 12.76 -25.42
CA PRO A 407 22.29 13.82 -24.44
C PRO A 407 21.49 15.00 -25.02
N ALA A 408 21.72 15.32 -26.29
CA ALA A 408 21.03 16.39 -27.00
C ALA A 408 19.56 16.06 -27.37
N SER A 409 19.11 14.82 -27.31
CA SER A 409 17.70 14.45 -27.54
C SER A 409 17.05 13.78 -26.32
N PHE A 410 17.83 13.50 -25.28
CA PHE A 410 17.36 12.88 -24.04
C PHE A 410 16.43 13.77 -23.19
N LEU A 411 16.50 15.08 -23.37
CA LEU A 411 15.66 16.04 -22.65
C LEU A 411 14.42 16.39 -23.47
N ALA A 412 13.24 16.03 -22.98
CA ALA A 412 11.96 16.47 -23.52
C ALA A 412 11.52 17.75 -22.79
N LEU A 413 11.70 18.90 -23.45
CA LEU A 413 11.47 20.23 -22.87
C LEU A 413 10.21 20.88 -23.46
N ASP A 414 9.57 21.75 -22.67
CA ASP A 414 8.55 22.68 -23.19
C ASP A 414 9.13 23.59 -24.28
N ALA A 415 8.28 24.00 -25.23
CA ALA A 415 8.70 24.83 -26.36
C ALA A 415 9.39 26.14 -25.92
N GLY A 416 10.50 26.48 -26.58
CA GLY A 416 11.24 27.72 -26.32
C GLY A 416 12.20 27.66 -25.12
N ARG A 417 12.37 26.50 -24.47
CA ARG A 417 13.31 26.34 -23.35
C ARG A 417 14.68 25.85 -23.78
N GLY A 418 15.71 26.51 -23.23
CA GLY A 418 17.10 26.08 -23.31
C GLY A 418 17.43 24.95 -22.35
N ARG A 419 18.67 24.44 -22.42
CA ARG A 419 19.15 23.28 -21.64
C ARG A 419 20.08 23.66 -20.50
N ASP A 420 20.24 24.95 -20.25
CA ASP A 420 21.29 25.48 -19.38
C ASP A 420 21.16 25.01 -17.92
N PHE A 421 19.98 24.51 -17.53
CA PHE A 421 19.71 24.00 -16.19
C PHE A 421 20.11 22.52 -15.97
N VAL A 422 20.53 21.83 -17.04
CA VAL A 422 20.93 20.42 -17.02
C VAL A 422 22.41 20.27 -17.34
N ARG A 423 23.12 19.44 -16.57
CA ARG A 423 24.50 19.03 -16.87
C ARG A 423 24.61 17.53 -17.04
N PHE A 424 25.33 17.12 -18.07
CA PHE A 424 25.77 15.73 -18.29
C PHE A 424 27.28 15.66 -18.05
N THR A 425 27.70 14.77 -17.15
CA THR A 425 29.11 14.54 -16.80
C THR A 425 29.43 13.07 -17.06
N ASP A 426 30.45 12.79 -17.87
CA ASP A 426 30.96 11.44 -18.14
C ASP A 426 29.89 10.41 -18.55
N CYS A 427 28.82 10.86 -19.22
CA CYS A 427 27.73 10.00 -19.66
C CYS A 427 28.01 9.36 -21.03
N ILE A 428 27.53 8.14 -21.22
CA ILE A 428 27.66 7.38 -22.47
C ILE A 428 26.34 7.49 -23.28
N PRO A 429 26.35 8.06 -24.50
CA PRO A 429 25.17 8.20 -25.35
C PRO A 429 24.69 6.87 -25.93
N ALA A 430 23.42 6.81 -26.34
CA ALA A 430 22.91 5.70 -27.14
C ALA A 430 23.71 5.53 -28.44
N GLY A 431 24.04 4.27 -28.79
CA GLY A 431 24.83 3.95 -29.97
C GLY A 431 26.33 4.28 -29.89
N GLY A 432 26.82 4.80 -28.76
CA GLY A 432 28.24 4.94 -28.48
C GLY A 432 28.84 3.59 -28.07
N ALA A 433 29.80 3.09 -28.85
CA ALA A 433 30.69 1.99 -28.47
C ALA A 433 31.87 2.52 -27.66
#